data_AF-A0A938JZF3-F1
#
_entry.id   AF-A0A938JZF3-F1
#
_cell.length_a   1.000
_cell.length_b   1.000
_cell.length_c   1.000
_cell.angle_alpha   90.00
_cell.angle_beta   90.00
_cell.angle_gamma   90.00
#
_symmetry.space_group_name_H-M   'P 1'
#
loop_
_entity.id
_entity.type
_entity.pdbx_description
1 polymer ?
#
loop_
_entity_poly.entity_id
_entity_poly.type
_entity_poly.pdbx_seq_one_letter_code
_entity_poly.pdbx_strand_id
1 'polypeptide(L)' 'MLIELIVDDNCFVPEIRRDQDRISVVMGRSHDFDKILDLCSGVLTNEELSLGHKLWADDNCPRTFTREGEALIIRARD' A
#
# COMPACT_ATOMS: atom_id res chain seq x y z
N MET A 1 -6.59 -6.67 -10.97
CA MET A 1 -6.79 -5.99 -9.69
C MET A 1 -5.48 -5.33 -9.30
N LEU A 2 -5.47 -4.01 -9.13
CA LEU A 2 -4.27 -3.21 -8.90
C LEU A 2 -4.15 -2.88 -7.41
N ILE A 3 -2.99 -3.17 -6.81
CA ILE A 3 -2.66 -2.70 -5.46
C ILE A 3 -1.80 -1.45 -5.56
N GLU A 4 -2.10 -0.48 -4.71
CA GLU A 4 -1.26 0.67 -4.46
C GLU A 4 -1.05 0.90 -2.97
N LEU A 5 0.17 1.30 -2.60
CA LEU A 5 0.48 1.80 -1.27
C LEU A 5 0.49 3.32 -1.33
N ILE A 6 -0.24 3.98 -0.45
CA ILE A 6 -0.28 5.43 -0.35
C ILE A 6 0.33 5.83 0.99
N VAL A 7 1.47 6.52 0.92
CA VAL A 7 2.13 7.10 2.09
C VAL A 7 1.77 8.58 2.15
N ASP A 8 0.91 8.97 3.09
CA ASP A 8 0.43 10.35 3.27
C ASP A 8 0.70 10.82 4.70
N ASP A 9 1.40 11.94 4.85
CA ASP A 9 1.75 12.51 6.15
C ASP A 9 0.55 12.96 6.97
N ASN A 10 -0.60 13.17 6.33
CA ASN A 10 -1.85 13.53 6.99
C ASN A 10 -2.68 12.30 7.39
N CYS A 11 -2.19 11.08 7.11
CA CYS A 11 -2.82 9.85 7.55
C CYS A 11 -2.51 9.62 9.04
N PHE A 12 -3.51 9.86 9.90
CA PHE A 12 -3.42 9.58 11.34
C PHE A 12 -3.85 8.15 11.71
N VAL A 13 -4.66 7.52 10.85
CA VAL A 13 -5.19 6.17 11.03
C VAL A 13 -5.05 5.44 9.69
N PRO A 14 -4.34 4.31 9.62
CA PRO A 14 -4.24 3.52 8.41
C PRO A 14 -5.61 3.03 7.95
N GLU A 15 -5.81 2.99 6.64
CA GLU A 15 -7.06 2.52 6.06
C GLU A 15 -6.85 1.75 4.76
N ILE A 16 -7.82 0.88 4.46
CA ILE A 16 -7.87 0.13 3.20
C ILE A 16 -9.07 0.64 2.42
N ARG A 17 -8.80 1.19 1.23
CA ARG A 17 -9.84 1.60 0.29
C ARG A 17 -9.97 0.54 -0.80
N ARG A 18 -11.19 0.13 -1.10
CA ARG A 18 -11.49 -0.83 -2.18
C ARG A 18 -12.41 -0.16 -3.19
N ASP A 19 -11.92 -0.02 -4.41
CA ASP A 19 -12.69 0.30 -5.61
C ASP A 19 -12.82 -0.96 -6.48
N GLN A 20 -13.65 -0.91 -7.54
CA GLN A 20 -13.99 -2.07 -8.38
C GLN A 20 -12.77 -2.87 -8.87
N ASP A 21 -11.67 -2.21 -9.23
CA ASP A 21 -10.45 -2.85 -9.75
C ASP A 21 -9.17 -2.49 -8.97
N ARG A 22 -9.30 -1.79 -7.85
CA ARG A 22 -8.17 -1.21 -7.13
C ARG A 22 -8.30 -1.35 -5.62
N ILE A 23 -7.20 -1.70 -4.98
CA ILE A 23 -7.05 -1.72 -3.53
C ILE A 23 -5.94 -0.74 -3.16
N SER A 24 -6.28 0.25 -2.35
CA SER A 24 -5.33 1.24 -1.85
C SER A 24 -5.12 1.03 -0.35
N VAL A 25 -3.88 0.76 0.05
CA VAL A 25 -3.48 0.71 1.45
C VAL A 25 -2.88 2.08 1.80
N VAL A 26 -3.57 2.84 2.64
CA VAL A 26 -3.17 4.20 3.02
C VAL A 26 -2.54 4.19 4.41
N MET A 27 -1.37 4.81 4.53
CA MET A 27 -0.66 4.93 5.80
C MET A 27 0.15 6.21 5.90
N GLY A 28 0.38 6.68 7.12
CA GLY A 28 1.38 7.73 7.41
C GLY A 28 2.80 7.19 7.55
N ARG A 29 3.80 8.07 7.36
CA ARG A 29 5.24 7.74 7.49
C ARG A 29 5.65 7.16 8.84
N SER A 30 4.93 7.49 9.90
CA SER A 30 5.21 7.03 11.27
C SER A 30 4.63 5.65 11.57
N HIS A 31 3.81 5.09 10.68
CA HIS A 31 3.22 3.78 10.89
C HIS A 31 4.21 2.67 10.58
N ASP A 32 4.07 1.59 11.34
CA ASP A 32 4.76 0.34 11.12
C ASP A 32 3.99 -0.47 10.08
N PHE A 33 4.64 -0.73 8.93
CA PHE A 33 4.00 -1.44 7.83
C PHE A 33 3.67 -2.89 8.18
N ASP A 34 4.45 -3.56 9.04
CA ASP A 34 4.17 -4.94 9.43
C ASP A 34 2.85 -5.03 10.20
N LYS A 35 2.60 -4.05 11.09
CA LYS A 35 1.31 -3.93 11.79
C LYS A 35 0.16 -3.62 10.85
N ILE A 36 0.41 -2.87 9.78
CA ILE A 36 -0.60 -2.59 8.75
C ILE A 36 -0.92 -3.86 7.97
N LEU A 37 0.07 -4.66 7.62
CA LEU A 37 -0.14 -5.96 6.96
C LEU A 37 -0.96 -6.92 7.82
N ASP A 38 -0.70 -6.96 9.13
CA ASP A 38 -1.50 -7.75 10.07
C ASP A 38 -2.98 -7.34 10.05
N LEU A 39 -3.26 -6.03 10.04
CA LEU A 39 -4.62 -5.50 9.90
C LEU A 39 -5.24 -5.85 8.54
N CYS A 40 -4.43 -5.82 7.48
CA CYS A 40 -4.86 -6.17 6.13
C CYS A 40 -5.17 -7.66 5.97
N SER A 41 -4.59 -8.55 6.80
CA SER A 41 -4.71 -10.00 6.63
C SER A 41 -6.14 -10.55 6.72
N GLY A 42 -7.03 -9.85 7.43
CA GLY A 42 -8.46 -10.20 7.52
C GLY A 42 -9.32 -9.65 6.38
N VAL A 43 -8.75 -8.81 5.51
CA VAL A 43 -9.47 -8.09 4.45
C VAL A 43 -8.95 -8.50 3.06
N LEU A 44 -7.64 -8.59 2.90
CA LEU A 44 -6.95 -8.85 1.64
C LEU A 44 -6.69 -10.34 1.42
N THR A 45 -6.62 -10.76 0.16
CA THR A 45 -6.19 -12.13 -0.19
C THR A 45 -4.68 -12.31 0.03
N ASN A 46 -4.21 -13.56 0.10
CA ASN A 46 -2.77 -13.84 0.25
C ASN A 46 -1.93 -13.28 -0.91
N GLU A 47 -2.46 -13.27 -2.13
CA GLU A 47 -1.79 -12.70 -3.30
C GLU A 47 -1.68 -11.17 -3.18
N GLU A 48 -2.76 -10.51 -2.74
CA GLU A 48 -2.80 -9.08 -2.45
C GLU A 48 -1.79 -8.69 -1.36
N LEU A 49 -1.75 -9.42 -0.26
CA LEU A 49 -0.81 -9.19 0.84
C LEU A 49 0.64 -9.38 0.38
N SER A 50 0.90 -10.43 -0.39
CA SER A 50 2.23 -10.70 -0.95
C SER A 50 2.70 -9.57 -1.88
N LEU A 51 1.81 -9.05 -2.73
CA LEU A 51 2.12 -7.92 -3.60
C LEU A 51 2.36 -6.64 -2.80
N GLY A 52 1.51 -6.33 -1.81
CA GLY A 52 1.71 -5.19 -0.91
C GLY A 52 3.05 -5.26 -0.17
N HIS A 53 3.40 -6.43 0.36
CA HIS A 53 4.68 -6.65 1.02
C HIS A 53 5.87 -6.42 0.09
N LYS A 54 5.82 -6.93 -1.15
CA LYS A 54 6.86 -6.68 -2.16
C LYS A 54 6.98 -5.20 -2.50
N LEU A 55 5.87 -4.50 -2.67
CA LEU A 55 5.88 -3.07 -2.99
C LEU A 55 6.53 -2.21 -1.90
N TRP A 56 6.47 -2.65 -0.64
CA TRP A 56 7.11 -1.94 0.48
C TRP A 56 8.57 -2.35 0.67
N ALA A 57 8.82 -3.66 0.83
CA ALA A 57 10.07 -4.18 1.38
C ALA A 57 11.03 -4.82 0.36
N ASP A 58 10.59 -5.08 -0.87
CA ASP A 58 11.44 -5.69 -1.89
C ASP A 58 12.01 -4.64 -2.85
N ASP A 59 13.29 -4.31 -2.69
CA ASP A 59 14.00 -3.36 -3.55
C ASP A 59 14.16 -3.84 -5.00
N ASN A 60 14.02 -5.15 -5.25
CA ASN A 60 14.03 -5.72 -6.60
C ASN A 60 12.64 -5.73 -7.23
N CYS A 61 11.59 -5.43 -6.46
CA CYS A 61 10.24 -5.34 -7.01
C CYS A 61 10.15 -4.12 -7.94
N PRO A 62 9.84 -4.32 -9.24
CA PRO A 62 9.68 -3.21 -10.16
C PRO A 62 8.45 -2.40 -9.73
N ARG A 63 8.70 -1.16 -9.28
CA ARG A 63 7.67 -0.25 -8.76
C ARG A 63 7.81 1.15 -9.34
N THR A 64 6.68 1.85 -9.42
CA THR A 64 6.60 3.27 -9.77
C THR A 64 6.24 4.08 -8.54
N PHE A 65 6.78 5.30 -8.49
CA PHE A 65 6.53 6.26 -7.42
C PHE A 65 5.91 7.51 -8.04
N THR A 66 4.71 7.85 -7.61
CA THR A 66 4.00 9.05 -8.05
C THR A 66 3.69 9.91 -6.84
N ARG A 67 3.97 11.22 -6.92
CA ARG A 67 3.54 12.16 -5.89
C ARG A 67 2.26 12.86 -6.31
N GLU A 68 1.27 12.86 -5.42
CA GLU A 68 0.00 13.58 -5.57
C GLU A 68 -0.23 14.40 -4.31
N GLY A 69 0.05 15.70 -4.38
CA GLY A 69 0.06 16.56 -3.19
C GLY A 69 1.11 16.10 -2.18
N GLU A 70 0.67 15.87 -0.94
CA GLU A 70 1.51 15.35 0.17
C GLU A 70 1.61 13.81 0.17
N ALA A 71 0.88 13.13 -0.71
CA ALA A 71 0.88 11.68 -0.77
C ALA A 71 1.93 11.14 -1.76
N LEU A 72 2.65 10.11 -1.34
CA LEU A 72 3.49 9.27 -2.19
C LEU A 72 2.75 7.97 -2.50
N ILE A 73 2.46 7.74 -3.77
CA ILE A 73 1.78 6.55 -4.25
C ILE A 73 2.81 5.60 -4.86
N ILE A 74 2.79 4.34 -4.40
CA ILE A 74 3.68 3.26 -4.84
C ILE A 74 2.82 2.20 -5.54
N ARG A 75 3.15 1.89 -6.79
CA ARG A 75 2.43 0.89 -7.61
C ARG A 75 3.41 -0.08 -8.24
N ALA A 76 2.98 -1.31 -8.48
CA ALA A 76 3.77 -2.24 -9.30
C ALA A 76 3.95 -1.65 -10.71
N ARG A 77 5.13 -1.87 -11.30
CA ARG A 77 5.38 -1.59 -12.71
C ARG A 77 5.22 -2.90 -13.47
N ASP A 78 4.37 -2.89 -14.50
CA ASP A 78 4.23 -3.99 -15.45
C ASP A 78 5.58 -4.38 -16.09
#